data_AF-A0A964ASV9-F1
#
_entry.id   AF-A0A964ASV9-F1
#
_cell.length_a   1.000
_cell.length_b   1.000
_cell.length_c   1.000
_cell.angle_alpha   90.00
_cell.angle_beta   90.00
_cell.angle_gamma   90.00
#
_symmetry.space_group_name_H-M   'P 1'
#
loop_
_entity.id
_entity.type
_entity.pdbx_description
1 polymer ?
#
loop_
_entity_poly.entity_id
_entity_poly.type
_entity_poly.pdbx_seq_one_letter_code
_entity_poly.pdbx_strand_id
1 'polypeptide(L)'
;MKTLLLAILLASPPAPAQEPPPDRVVDTGAPDEGVEAEAEGTPDALEAERQDTITRKLGFNARQRAQQDAALEEAAAQRNRRLLLIVIVLLLMFLLSRSVNRRDPRAGQRRRRRAPVSHDELGRLVFQAARDADLRTYRSLFLNGSEAAALMGREQAQLYLSSRDAAALEDALAELAARIPAGAVFSAVRAIDGGLMGLNVRSPNGDVVTIPVGTVTDVGGVQRIHLPAALAPRFERVKA
;
A
#
# COMPACT_ATOMS: atom_id res chain seq x y z
N MET A 1 2.80 -0.45 16.26
CA MET A 1 4.19 -0.15 15.85
C MET A 1 5.22 -0.69 16.88
N LYS A 2 5.18 -1.99 17.24
CA LYS A 2 6.15 -2.60 18.18
C LYS A 2 6.97 -3.75 17.59
N THR A 3 6.65 -4.19 16.38
CA THR A 3 7.31 -5.33 15.70
C THR A 3 8.53 -4.93 14.86
N LEU A 4 8.79 -3.64 14.67
CA LEU A 4 9.89 -3.15 13.82
C LEU A 4 11.24 -3.07 14.57
N LEU A 5 11.23 -3.14 15.91
CA LEU A 5 12.43 -3.04 16.74
C LEU A 5 13.16 -4.38 16.93
N LEU A 6 12.52 -5.52 16.64
CA LEU A 6 13.14 -6.84 16.80
C LEU A 6 13.99 -7.26 15.58
N ALA A 7 13.74 -6.70 14.39
CA ALA A 7 14.47 -7.06 13.18
C ALA A 7 15.85 -6.39 13.08
N ILE A 8 16.08 -5.28 13.80
CA ILE A 8 17.35 -4.54 13.74
C ILE A 8 18.43 -5.18 14.64
N LEU A 9 18.06 -5.96 15.67
CA LEU A 9 19.03 -6.61 16.56
C LEU A 9 19.69 -7.89 15.98
N LEU A 10 19.14 -8.48 14.90
CA LEU A 10 19.68 -9.71 14.29
C LEU A 10 20.66 -9.44 13.12
N ALA A 11 20.91 -8.18 12.79
CA ALA A 11 21.81 -7.78 11.69
C ALA A 11 23.15 -7.24 12.18
N SER A 12 23.56 -7.53 13.42
CA SER A 12 24.91 -7.19 13.88
C SER A 12 25.89 -8.21 13.31
N PRO A 13 26.80 -7.84 12.39
CA PRO A 13 27.82 -8.76 11.91
C PRO A 13 28.72 -9.17 13.10
N PRO A 14 29.19 -10.43 13.15
CA PRO A 14 30.15 -10.84 14.17
C PRO A 14 31.38 -9.94 14.08
N ALA A 15 31.82 -9.43 15.23
CA ALA A 15 33.04 -8.64 15.34
C ALA A 15 34.18 -9.40 14.64
N PRO A 16 34.99 -8.73 13.80
CA PRO A 16 36.12 -9.39 13.15
C PRO A 16 37.02 -9.98 14.25
N ALA A 17 37.34 -11.26 14.11
CA ALA A 17 38.29 -11.93 14.98
C ALA A 17 39.58 -11.10 14.97
N GLN A 18 39.93 -10.53 16.13
CA GLN A 18 41.24 -9.90 16.33
C GLN A 18 42.29 -10.99 16.10
N GLU A 19 42.98 -10.91 14.96
CA GLU A 19 44.21 -11.64 14.76
C GLU A 19 45.18 -11.29 15.90
N PRO A 20 45.78 -12.29 16.56
CA PRO A 20 46.80 -12.02 17.56
C PRO A 20 47.93 -11.22 16.88
N PRO A 21 48.43 -10.16 17.53
CA PRO A 21 49.52 -9.39 16.96
C PRO A 21 50.73 -10.33 16.75
N PRO A 22 51.45 -10.21 15.62
CA PRO A 22 52.63 -11.02 15.39
C PRO A 22 53.64 -10.75 16.52
N ASP A 23 54.18 -11.83 17.08
CA ASP A 23 55.23 -11.77 18.09
C ASP A 23 56.34 -10.83 17.63
N ARG A 24 56.50 -9.76 18.42
CA ARG A 24 57.57 -8.79 18.32
C ARG A 24 58.86 -9.53 18.68
N VAL A 25 59.62 -9.96 17.67
CA VAL A 25 61.03 -10.33 17.86
C VAL A 25 61.76 -9.03 18.17
N VAL A 26 61.90 -8.77 19.47
CA VAL A 26 62.83 -7.79 20.02
C VAL A 26 64.20 -8.42 19.92
N ASP A 27 64.98 -8.02 18.92
CA ASP A 27 66.41 -8.32 18.88
C ASP A 27 67.18 -7.14 19.47
N THR A 28 67.40 -7.24 20.78
CA THR A 28 68.31 -6.39 21.55
C THR A 28 69.64 -7.13 21.68
N GLY A 29 70.70 -6.63 21.04
CA GLY A 29 72.04 -7.13 21.29
C GLY A 29 73.11 -6.61 20.31
N ALA A 30 73.64 -5.43 20.59
CA ALA A 30 75.01 -5.06 20.18
C ALA A 30 75.97 -5.37 21.35
N PRO A 31 77.29 -5.24 21.19
CA PRO A 31 78.20 -5.68 20.13
C PRO A 31 79.27 -6.65 20.71
N ASP A 32 80.15 -7.24 19.89
CA ASP A 32 81.58 -6.87 19.84
C ASP A 32 82.45 -7.91 19.11
N GLU A 33 83.46 -7.34 18.45
CA GLU A 33 84.72 -7.85 17.90
C GLU A 33 85.04 -9.36 17.78
N GLY A 34 85.50 -9.72 16.57
CA GLY A 34 86.73 -10.49 16.46
C GLY A 34 86.76 -11.56 15.38
N VAL A 35 87.80 -11.47 14.57
CA VAL A 35 88.52 -12.55 13.88
C VAL A 35 88.24 -12.72 12.39
N GLU A 36 89.27 -12.31 11.67
CA GLU A 36 89.67 -12.57 10.29
C GLU A 36 89.46 -14.03 9.87
N ALA A 37 88.86 -14.24 8.70
CA ALA A 37 89.18 -15.38 7.85
C ALA A 37 88.80 -15.06 6.40
N GLU A 38 89.84 -14.94 5.57
CA GLU A 38 89.77 -14.94 4.12
C GLU A 38 88.95 -16.12 3.61
N ALA A 39 87.99 -15.83 2.73
CA ALA A 39 87.51 -16.79 1.75
C ALA A 39 87.19 -16.02 0.47
N GLU A 40 88.12 -16.05 -0.48
CA GLU A 40 87.91 -15.69 -1.87
C GLU A 40 86.81 -16.59 -2.46
N GLY A 41 85.56 -16.16 -2.32
CA GLY A 41 84.43 -16.66 -3.08
C GLY A 41 84.44 -16.03 -4.47
N THR A 42 84.58 -16.87 -5.49
CA THR A 42 84.60 -16.48 -6.91
C THR A 42 83.31 -15.70 -7.27
N PRO A 43 83.40 -14.49 -7.86
CA PRO A 43 82.26 -13.58 -8.05
C PRO A 43 81.11 -14.17 -8.90
N ASP A 44 81.40 -15.11 -9.79
CA ASP A 44 80.40 -15.70 -10.71
C ASP A 44 79.44 -16.69 -10.02
N ALA A 45 79.84 -17.34 -8.91
CA ALA A 45 78.98 -18.31 -8.22
C ALA A 45 77.89 -17.62 -7.36
N LEU A 46 78.21 -16.46 -6.79
CA LEU A 46 77.28 -15.66 -5.98
C LEU A 46 76.20 -14.96 -6.82
N GLU A 47 76.47 -14.64 -8.09
CA GLU A 47 75.47 -14.04 -8.98
C GLU A 47 74.42 -15.04 -9.47
N ALA A 48 74.83 -16.28 -9.77
CA ALA A 48 73.89 -17.34 -10.17
C ALA A 48 72.90 -17.70 -9.04
N GLU A 49 73.38 -17.78 -7.79
CA GLU A 49 72.53 -18.08 -6.63
C GLU A 49 71.60 -16.90 -6.27
N ARG A 50 72.03 -15.66 -6.51
CA ARG A 50 71.19 -14.46 -6.39
C ARG A 50 70.08 -14.41 -7.44
N GLN A 51 70.36 -14.81 -8.69
CA GLN A 51 69.34 -14.84 -9.74
C GLN A 51 68.28 -15.93 -9.50
N ASP A 52 68.68 -17.12 -9.01
CA ASP A 52 67.76 -18.20 -8.65
C ASP A 52 66.87 -17.86 -7.46
N THR A 53 67.40 -17.14 -6.46
CA THR A 53 66.60 -16.67 -5.33
C THR A 53 65.63 -15.55 -5.73
N ILE A 54 66.00 -14.67 -6.67
CA ILE A 54 65.12 -13.62 -7.20
C ILE A 54 63.97 -14.23 -8.02
N THR A 55 64.25 -15.19 -8.91
CA THR A 55 63.21 -15.84 -9.73
C THR A 55 62.23 -16.65 -8.89
N ARG A 56 62.70 -17.36 -7.85
CA ARG A 56 61.84 -18.06 -6.88
C ARG A 56 60.97 -17.08 -6.08
N LYS A 57 61.52 -15.96 -5.62
CA LYS A 57 60.76 -14.92 -4.91
C LYS A 57 59.72 -14.24 -5.82
N LEU A 58 60.04 -13.99 -7.08
CA LEU A 58 59.09 -13.44 -8.07
C LEU A 58 57.94 -14.42 -8.35
N GLY A 59 58.23 -15.71 -8.52
CA GLY A 59 57.20 -16.74 -8.71
C GLY A 59 56.29 -16.94 -7.50
N PHE A 60 56.83 -16.82 -6.28
CA PHE A 60 56.06 -16.88 -5.04
C PHE A 60 55.10 -15.68 -4.90
N ASN A 61 55.61 -14.47 -5.15
CA ASN A 61 54.80 -13.25 -5.12
C ASN A 61 53.68 -13.25 -6.16
N ALA A 62 53.93 -13.78 -7.36
CA ALA A 62 52.90 -13.91 -8.40
C ALA A 62 51.77 -14.87 -7.99
N ARG A 63 52.10 -16.00 -7.37
CA ARG A 63 51.10 -16.95 -6.85
C ARG A 63 50.31 -16.36 -5.68
N GLN A 64 50.96 -15.60 -4.80
CA GLN A 64 50.30 -14.93 -3.69
C GLN A 64 49.30 -13.87 -4.16
N ARG A 65 49.64 -13.09 -5.20
CA ARG A 65 48.71 -12.13 -5.82
C ARG A 65 47.51 -12.83 -6.47
N ALA A 66 47.75 -13.91 -7.22
CA ALA A 66 46.66 -14.69 -7.82
C ALA A 66 45.71 -15.30 -6.77
N GLN A 67 46.23 -15.75 -5.62
CA GLN A 67 45.42 -16.24 -4.51
C GLN A 67 44.63 -15.12 -3.82
N GLN A 68 45.22 -13.93 -3.68
CA GLN A 68 44.53 -12.76 -3.14
C GLN A 68 43.39 -12.29 -4.05
N ASP A 69 43.62 -12.25 -5.37
CA ASP A 69 42.61 -11.84 -6.35
C ASP A 69 41.42 -12.81 -6.36
N ALA A 70 41.68 -14.12 -6.30
CA ALA A 70 40.63 -15.14 -6.20
C ALA A 70 39.80 -15.00 -4.91
N ALA A 71 40.46 -14.75 -3.76
CA ALA A 71 39.77 -14.54 -2.50
C ALA A 71 38.89 -13.27 -2.50
N LEU A 72 39.35 -12.20 -3.15
CA LEU A 72 38.56 -10.98 -3.32
C LEU A 72 37.34 -11.20 -4.22
N GLU A 73 37.48 -12.00 -5.28
CA GLU A 73 36.38 -12.35 -6.17
C GLU A 73 35.31 -13.18 -5.43
N GLU A 74 35.73 -14.18 -4.66
CA GLU A 74 34.81 -14.97 -3.81
C GLU A 74 34.08 -14.09 -2.79
N ALA A 75 34.79 -13.17 -2.13
CA ALA A 75 34.19 -12.25 -1.17
C ALA A 75 33.17 -11.29 -1.84
N ALA A 76 33.46 -10.82 -3.05
CA ALA A 76 32.55 -9.99 -3.84
C ALA A 76 31.28 -10.78 -4.25
N ALA A 77 31.44 -12.02 -4.71
CA ALA A 77 30.32 -12.90 -5.06
C ALA A 77 29.41 -13.16 -3.86
N GLN A 78 29.98 -13.38 -2.67
CA GLN A 78 29.21 -13.55 -1.44
C GLN A 78 28.45 -12.29 -1.03
N ARG A 79 29.07 -11.11 -1.14
CA ARG A 79 28.40 -9.82 -0.86
C ARG A 79 27.23 -9.59 -1.81
N ASN A 80 27.42 -9.81 -3.10
CA ASN A 80 26.37 -9.68 -4.11
C ASN A 80 25.21 -10.65 -3.86
N ARG A 81 25.50 -11.90 -3.48
CA ARG A 81 24.48 -12.88 -3.10
C ARG A 81 23.66 -12.43 -1.88
N ARG A 82 24.31 -11.87 -0.85
CA ARG A 82 23.62 -11.33 0.34
C ARG A 82 22.74 -10.14 -0.01
N LEU A 83 23.22 -9.20 -0.82
CA LEU A 83 22.45 -8.04 -1.27
C LEU A 83 21.22 -8.49 -2.09
N LEU A 84 21.38 -9.45 -2.99
CA LEU A 84 20.29 -9.98 -3.79
C LEU A 84 19.21 -10.65 -2.92
N LEU A 85 19.61 -11.40 -1.89
CA LEU A 85 18.66 -11.99 -0.92
C LEU A 85 17.89 -10.91 -0.16
N ILE A 86 18.55 -9.84 0.27
CA ILE A 86 17.89 -8.72 0.96
C ILE A 86 16.85 -8.07 0.05
N VAL A 87 17.19 -7.82 -1.23
CA VAL A 87 16.25 -7.26 -2.22
C VAL A 87 15.05 -8.18 -2.44
N ILE A 88 15.27 -9.50 -2.55
CA ILE A 88 14.18 -10.48 -2.70
C ILE A 88 13.25 -10.45 -1.47
N VAL A 89 13.81 -10.41 -0.25
CA VAL A 89 13.02 -10.36 0.98
C VAL A 89 12.21 -9.06 1.08
N LEU A 90 12.81 -7.92 0.74
CA LEU A 90 12.10 -6.63 0.72
C LEU A 90 10.99 -6.62 -0.34
N LEU A 91 11.23 -7.19 -1.53
CA LEU A 91 10.23 -7.32 -2.57
C LEU A 91 9.07 -8.22 -2.12
N LEU A 92 9.37 -9.35 -1.48
CA LEU A 92 8.35 -10.23 -0.92
C LEU A 92 7.54 -9.55 0.18
N MET A 93 8.18 -8.81 1.09
CA MET A 93 7.46 -8.01 2.11
C MET A 93 6.59 -6.93 1.48
N PHE A 94 7.07 -6.26 0.42
CA PHE A 94 6.29 -5.27 -0.32
C PHE A 94 5.08 -5.89 -1.00
N LEU A 95 5.25 -7.04 -1.67
CA LEU A 95 4.16 -7.78 -2.30
C LEU A 95 3.15 -8.29 -1.27
N LEU A 96 3.62 -8.79 -0.12
CA LEU A 96 2.77 -9.22 0.99
C LEU A 96 1.98 -8.04 1.57
N SER A 97 2.63 -6.91 1.83
CA SER A 97 1.97 -5.67 2.29
C SER A 97 0.89 -5.22 1.30
N ARG A 98 1.19 -5.24 -0.01
CA ARG A 98 0.22 -4.93 -1.07
C ARG A 98 -0.92 -5.95 -1.13
N SER A 99 -0.65 -7.22 -0.85
CA SER A 99 -1.67 -8.28 -0.86
C SER A 99 -2.60 -8.20 0.36
N VAL A 100 -2.07 -7.85 1.54
CA VAL A 100 -2.83 -7.71 2.78
C VAL A 100 -3.67 -6.43 2.74
N ASN A 101 -3.12 -5.31 2.25
CA ASN A 101 -3.91 -4.09 2.03
C ASN A 101 -4.98 -4.24 0.93
N ARG A 102 -4.87 -5.25 0.06
CA ARG A 102 -5.93 -5.62 -0.90
C ARG A 102 -6.99 -6.55 -0.31
N ARG A 103 -6.71 -7.19 0.83
CA ARG A 103 -7.66 -8.01 1.58
C ARG A 103 -8.34 -7.15 2.64
N ASP A 104 -8.99 -6.10 2.20
CA ASP A 104 -10.16 -5.64 2.93
C ASP A 104 -11.23 -6.74 2.73
N PRO A 105 -11.65 -7.50 3.76
CA PRO A 105 -12.65 -8.57 3.61
C PRO A 105 -14.02 -8.05 3.12
N ARG A 106 -14.18 -6.72 2.99
CA ARG A 106 -15.33 -6.06 2.38
C ARG A 106 -15.22 -5.91 0.85
N ALA A 107 -14.04 -6.07 0.25
CA ALA A 107 -13.81 -5.92 -1.20
C ALA A 107 -14.04 -7.23 -2.00
N GLY A 108 -14.05 -8.39 -1.33
CA GLY A 108 -14.26 -9.71 -1.93
C GLY A 108 -15.74 -10.03 -2.22
N GLN A 109 -16.67 -9.44 -1.48
CA GLN A 109 -18.01 -9.20 -1.99
C GLN A 109 -17.93 -8.05 -2.98
N ARG A 110 -17.49 -8.35 -4.20
CA ARG A 110 -17.93 -7.60 -5.37
C ARG A 110 -19.45 -7.75 -5.38
N ARG A 111 -20.12 -6.87 -4.62
CA ARG A 111 -21.57 -6.74 -4.52
C ARG A 111 -22.04 -6.76 -5.97
N ARG A 112 -22.63 -7.88 -6.42
CA ARG A 112 -23.60 -7.83 -7.52
C ARG A 112 -24.52 -6.72 -7.06
N ARG A 113 -24.39 -5.55 -7.69
CA ARG A 113 -25.18 -4.37 -7.34
C ARG A 113 -26.61 -4.82 -7.53
N ARG A 114 -27.27 -5.19 -6.43
CA ARG A 114 -28.67 -5.57 -6.48
C ARG A 114 -29.37 -4.26 -6.79
N ALA A 115 -29.80 -4.15 -8.03
CA ALA A 115 -30.69 -3.10 -8.46
C ALA A 115 -31.93 -3.24 -7.57
N PRO A 116 -32.29 -2.22 -6.77
CA PRO A 116 -33.38 -2.37 -5.81
C PRO A 116 -34.68 -2.59 -6.56
N VAL A 117 -35.37 -3.68 -6.27
CA VAL A 117 -36.63 -4.04 -6.95
C VAL A 117 -37.86 -3.49 -6.23
N SER A 118 -37.67 -3.01 -4.99
CA SER A 118 -38.74 -2.41 -4.17
C SER A 118 -38.30 -1.09 -3.55
N HIS A 119 -39.29 -0.28 -3.16
CA HIS A 119 -39.07 0.98 -2.47
C HIS A 119 -38.30 0.78 -1.16
N ASP A 120 -38.62 -0.26 -0.39
CA ASP A 120 -37.92 -0.58 0.86
C ASP A 120 -36.46 -0.98 0.63
N GLU A 121 -36.17 -1.74 -0.43
CA GLU A 121 -34.78 -2.04 -0.79
C GLU A 121 -34.01 -0.78 -1.19
N LEU A 122 -34.63 0.10 -1.98
CA LEU A 122 -34.03 1.39 -2.33
C LEU A 122 -33.77 2.22 -1.07
N GLY A 123 -34.74 2.32 -0.16
CA GLY A 123 -34.61 3.01 1.13
C GLY A 123 -33.48 2.45 1.98
N ARG A 124 -33.35 1.13 2.09
CA ARG A 124 -32.22 0.48 2.80
C ARG A 124 -30.87 0.86 2.20
N LEU A 125 -30.76 0.85 0.87
CA LEU A 125 -29.51 1.22 0.19
C LEU A 125 -29.18 2.70 0.35
N VAL A 126 -30.18 3.58 0.30
CA VAL A 126 -30.03 5.01 0.56
C VAL A 126 -29.55 5.26 1.99
N PHE A 127 -30.23 4.66 2.97
CA PHE A 127 -29.84 4.75 4.38
C PHE A 127 -28.41 4.27 4.60
N GLN A 128 -28.05 3.13 4.02
CA GLN A 128 -26.69 2.59 4.12
C GLN A 128 -25.67 3.51 3.47
N ALA A 129 -25.95 4.05 2.28
CA ALA A 129 -25.04 4.96 1.60
C ALA A 129 -24.81 6.25 2.40
N ALA A 130 -25.87 6.82 3.00
CA ALA A 130 -25.78 8.01 3.84
C ALA A 130 -24.99 7.73 5.13
N ARG A 131 -25.27 6.62 5.81
CA ARG A 131 -24.58 6.24 7.05
C ARG A 131 -23.09 5.95 6.83
N ASP A 132 -22.77 5.28 5.73
CA ASP A 132 -21.40 4.88 5.40
C ASP A 132 -20.65 6.00 4.61
N ALA A 133 -21.29 7.16 4.37
CA ALA A 133 -20.81 8.26 3.52
C ALA A 133 -20.31 7.81 2.13
N ASP A 134 -20.94 6.78 1.55
CA ASP A 134 -20.53 6.17 0.29
C ASP A 134 -21.21 6.83 -0.92
N LEU A 135 -20.58 7.90 -1.41
CA LEU A 135 -21.02 8.64 -2.60
C LEU A 135 -21.17 7.73 -3.84
N ARG A 136 -20.31 6.72 -3.99
CA ARG A 136 -20.36 5.83 -5.15
C ARG A 136 -21.61 4.95 -5.13
N THR A 137 -21.95 4.41 -3.95
CA THR A 137 -23.20 3.65 -3.78
C THR A 137 -24.38 4.58 -3.98
N TYR A 138 -24.39 5.76 -3.36
CA TYR A 138 -25.48 6.73 -3.49
C TYR A 138 -25.75 7.11 -4.95
N ARG A 139 -24.70 7.52 -5.70
CA ARG A 139 -24.79 7.87 -7.13
C ARG A 139 -25.35 6.72 -7.98
N SER A 140 -25.07 5.48 -7.62
CA SER A 140 -25.54 4.30 -8.37
C SER A 140 -27.03 4.00 -8.22
N LEU A 141 -27.71 4.62 -7.26
CA LEU A 141 -29.15 4.46 -7.02
C LEU A 141 -30.01 5.33 -7.93
N PHE A 142 -29.40 6.26 -8.64
CA PHE A 142 -30.10 7.12 -9.57
C PHE A 142 -30.09 6.56 -11.00
N LEU A 143 -30.93 7.17 -11.86
CA LEU A 143 -30.95 6.88 -13.28
C LEU A 143 -29.55 7.03 -13.91
N ASN A 144 -29.14 6.03 -14.66
CA ASN A 144 -27.98 6.12 -15.54
C ASN A 144 -28.34 6.82 -16.86
N GLY A 145 -27.34 7.10 -17.72
CA GLY A 145 -27.60 7.87 -18.94
C GLY A 145 -28.51 7.18 -19.96
N SER A 146 -28.46 5.86 -20.08
CA SER A 146 -29.35 5.13 -20.99
C SER A 146 -30.77 5.03 -20.43
N GLU A 147 -30.93 4.83 -19.12
CA GLU A 147 -32.22 4.84 -18.42
C GLU A 147 -32.88 6.22 -18.53
N ALA A 148 -32.11 7.29 -18.30
CA ALA A 148 -32.59 8.66 -18.47
C ALA A 148 -32.98 8.92 -19.93
N ALA A 149 -32.11 8.60 -20.91
CA ALA A 149 -32.43 8.83 -22.32
C ALA A 149 -33.68 8.06 -22.78
N ALA A 150 -33.90 6.84 -22.27
CA ALA A 150 -35.10 6.06 -22.55
C ALA A 150 -36.37 6.69 -21.95
N LEU A 151 -36.26 7.34 -20.79
CA LEU A 151 -37.41 7.89 -20.06
C LEU A 151 -37.79 9.31 -20.48
N MET A 152 -36.81 10.19 -20.73
CA MET A 152 -37.05 11.62 -20.99
C MET A 152 -36.53 12.10 -22.34
N GLY A 153 -35.87 11.26 -23.14
CA GLY A 153 -35.21 11.66 -24.38
C GLY A 153 -33.76 12.11 -24.16
N ARG A 154 -32.97 12.18 -25.25
CA ARG A 154 -31.51 12.40 -25.17
C ARG A 154 -31.15 13.79 -24.65
N GLU A 155 -31.85 14.83 -25.10
CA GLU A 155 -31.55 16.21 -24.70
C GLU A 155 -31.84 16.45 -23.21
N GLN A 156 -33.03 16.02 -22.75
CA GLN A 156 -33.43 16.12 -21.36
C GLN A 156 -32.56 15.23 -20.46
N ALA A 157 -32.17 14.04 -20.93
CA ALA A 157 -31.24 13.18 -20.19
C ALA A 157 -29.87 13.86 -19.99
N GLN A 158 -29.37 14.59 -20.99
CA GLN A 158 -28.12 15.33 -20.85
C GLN A 158 -28.25 16.44 -19.79
N LEU A 159 -29.33 17.22 -19.81
CA LEU A 159 -29.62 18.24 -18.81
C LEU A 159 -29.73 17.62 -17.40
N TYR A 160 -30.45 16.51 -17.29
CA TYR A 160 -30.62 15.75 -16.06
C TYR A 160 -29.30 15.21 -15.49
N LEU A 161 -28.40 14.70 -16.34
CA LEU A 161 -27.09 14.23 -15.89
C LEU A 161 -26.18 15.40 -15.50
N SER A 162 -26.27 16.54 -16.20
CA SER A 162 -25.46 17.72 -15.90
C SER A 162 -25.84 18.41 -14.59
N SER A 163 -27.12 18.39 -14.20
CA SER A 163 -27.57 18.95 -12.92
C SER A 163 -27.20 18.08 -11.71
N ARG A 164 -26.58 16.93 -11.95
CA ARG A 164 -26.24 15.91 -10.95
C ARG A 164 -24.76 15.55 -11.04
N ASP A 165 -23.94 16.58 -11.06
CA ASP A 165 -22.50 16.44 -10.95
C ASP A 165 -22.10 15.82 -9.60
N ALA A 166 -20.81 15.48 -9.46
CA ALA A 166 -20.34 14.82 -8.25
C ALA A 166 -20.54 15.68 -7.00
N ALA A 167 -20.35 17.00 -7.12
CA ALA A 167 -20.47 17.95 -6.02
C ALA A 167 -21.91 18.04 -5.51
N ALA A 168 -22.89 18.24 -6.40
CA ALA A 168 -24.30 18.32 -6.02
C ALA A 168 -24.80 17.02 -5.34
N LEU A 169 -24.32 15.85 -5.78
CA LEU A 169 -24.66 14.58 -5.16
C LEU A 169 -23.96 14.35 -3.82
N GLU A 170 -22.75 14.87 -3.66
CA GLU A 170 -22.02 14.85 -2.40
C GLU A 170 -22.72 15.73 -1.35
N ASP A 171 -23.09 16.95 -1.72
CA ASP A 171 -23.85 17.87 -0.86
C ASP A 171 -25.19 17.27 -0.45
N ALA A 172 -25.94 16.70 -1.40
CA ALA A 172 -27.21 16.03 -1.11
C ALA A 172 -27.03 14.81 -0.18
N LEU A 173 -25.94 14.06 -0.32
CA LEU A 173 -25.63 12.93 0.55
C LEU A 173 -25.25 13.40 1.96
N ALA A 174 -24.45 14.45 2.07
CA ALA A 174 -24.04 15.04 3.34
C ALA A 174 -25.26 15.60 4.09
N GLU A 175 -26.16 16.30 3.39
CA GLU A 175 -27.42 16.80 3.97
C GLU A 175 -28.30 15.64 4.47
N LEU A 176 -28.43 14.58 3.68
CA LEU A 176 -29.19 13.39 4.07
C LEU A 176 -28.57 12.71 5.30
N ALA A 177 -27.25 12.54 5.33
CA ALA A 177 -26.53 11.95 6.45
C ALA A 177 -26.66 12.78 7.73
N ALA A 178 -26.59 14.11 7.64
CA ALA A 178 -26.77 15.02 8.76
C ALA A 178 -28.17 14.94 9.40
N ARG A 179 -29.19 14.55 8.63
CA ARG A 179 -30.56 14.36 9.11
C ARG A 179 -30.79 13.01 9.80
N ILE A 180 -29.90 12.04 9.61
CA ILE A 180 -30.02 10.71 10.22
C ILE A 180 -29.45 10.75 11.65
N PRO A 181 -30.25 10.45 12.69
CA PRO A 181 -29.74 10.42 14.06
C PRO A 181 -28.65 9.37 14.23
N ALA A 182 -27.63 9.67 15.05
CA ALA A 182 -26.58 8.71 15.37
C ALA A 182 -27.16 7.43 15.99
N GLY A 183 -26.72 6.27 15.50
CA GLY A 183 -27.22 4.97 15.95
C GLY A 183 -28.64 4.62 15.49
N ALA A 184 -29.27 5.44 14.64
CA ALA A 184 -30.58 5.12 14.10
C ALA A 184 -30.55 3.83 13.25
N VAL A 185 -31.71 3.19 13.14
CA VAL A 185 -31.93 1.99 12.32
C VAL A 185 -33.02 2.27 11.30
N PHE A 186 -32.81 1.80 10.06
CA PHE A 186 -33.84 1.86 9.03
C PHE A 186 -35.07 1.04 9.44
N SER A 187 -36.25 1.65 9.34
CA SER A 187 -37.53 0.99 9.62
C SER A 187 -38.27 0.62 8.34
N ALA A 188 -38.63 1.62 7.53
CA ALA A 188 -39.44 1.44 6.32
C ALA A 188 -39.31 2.66 5.41
N VAL A 189 -39.82 2.55 4.19
CA VAL A 189 -40.09 3.70 3.33
C VAL A 189 -41.56 4.15 3.49
N ARG A 190 -41.79 5.46 3.42
CA ARG A 190 -43.14 6.05 3.42
C ARG A 190 -43.23 7.11 2.32
N ALA A 191 -44.36 7.17 1.62
CA ALA A 191 -44.64 8.31 0.73
C ALA A 191 -44.84 9.59 1.55
N ILE A 192 -44.26 10.68 1.07
CA ILE A 192 -44.44 12.06 1.55
C ILE A 192 -45.21 12.82 0.47
N ASP A 193 -45.89 13.89 0.87
CA ASP A 193 -46.57 14.82 -0.03
C ASP A 193 -45.66 15.30 -1.18
N GLY A 194 -46.25 15.57 -2.34
CA GLY A 194 -45.52 15.96 -3.55
C GLY A 194 -44.82 14.79 -4.27
N GLY A 195 -45.17 13.54 -3.96
CA GLY A 195 -44.61 12.35 -4.61
C GLY A 195 -43.18 12.02 -4.18
N LEU A 196 -42.76 12.55 -3.03
CA LEU A 196 -41.44 12.29 -2.46
C LEU A 196 -41.44 10.96 -1.69
N MET A 197 -40.34 10.23 -1.80
CA MET A 197 -40.04 9.09 -0.95
C MET A 197 -39.40 9.58 0.35
N GLY A 198 -39.95 9.14 1.48
CA GLY A 198 -39.44 9.35 2.83
C GLY A 198 -38.81 8.10 3.42
N LEU A 199 -37.69 8.28 4.11
CA LEU A 199 -37.01 7.26 4.88
C LEU A 199 -37.47 7.33 6.33
N ASN A 200 -38.17 6.31 6.83
CA ASN A 200 -38.44 6.19 8.25
C ASN A 200 -37.24 5.55 8.96
N VAL A 201 -36.62 6.31 9.85
CA VAL A 201 -35.55 5.84 10.72
C VAL A 201 -36.01 5.86 12.16
N ARG A 202 -35.68 4.82 12.91
CA ARG A 202 -35.92 4.75 14.35
C ARG A 202 -34.66 5.15 15.09
N SER A 203 -34.73 6.19 15.92
CA SER A 203 -33.62 6.59 16.79
C SER A 203 -33.40 5.55 17.90
N PRO A 204 -32.23 5.56 18.57
CA PRO A 204 -32.00 4.71 19.75
C PRO A 204 -33.01 4.92 20.88
N ASN A 205 -33.60 6.12 20.95
CA ASN A 205 -34.61 6.48 21.96
C ASN A 205 -36.01 5.94 21.62
N GLY A 206 -36.19 5.33 20.44
CA GLY A 206 -37.46 4.79 19.98
C GLY A 206 -38.27 5.71 19.06
N ASP A 207 -37.89 6.99 18.95
CA ASP A 207 -38.56 7.96 18.09
C ASP A 207 -38.42 7.58 16.61
N VAL A 208 -39.49 7.76 15.83
CA VAL A 208 -39.47 7.55 14.39
C VAL A 208 -39.43 8.90 13.68
N VAL A 209 -38.37 9.12 12.91
CA VAL A 209 -38.18 10.33 12.10
C VAL A 209 -38.31 9.97 10.62
N THR A 210 -39.10 10.75 9.88
CA THR A 210 -39.23 10.60 8.42
C THR A 210 -38.33 11.62 7.73
N ILE A 211 -37.34 11.14 6.98
CA ILE A 211 -36.35 11.97 6.27
C ILE A 211 -36.66 11.94 4.78
N PRO A 212 -36.93 13.08 4.12
CA PRO A 212 -37.20 13.09 2.67
C PRO A 212 -35.94 12.73 1.89
N VAL A 213 -36.08 11.80 0.94
CA VAL A 213 -34.99 11.31 0.09
C VAL A 213 -35.06 11.94 -1.29
N GLY A 214 -36.23 11.90 -1.94
CA GLY A 214 -36.38 12.33 -3.32
C GLY A 214 -37.54 11.66 -4.05
N THR A 215 -37.75 12.00 -5.31
CA THR A 215 -38.71 11.31 -6.18
C THR A 215 -38.11 10.00 -6.68
N VAL A 216 -38.95 8.98 -6.83
CA VAL A 216 -38.55 7.63 -7.26
C VAL A 216 -39.30 7.26 -8.53
N THR A 217 -38.65 6.49 -9.39
CA THR A 217 -39.22 6.01 -10.65
C THR A 217 -38.81 4.58 -10.90
N ASP A 218 -39.72 3.78 -11.42
CA ASP A 218 -39.45 2.41 -11.84
C ASP A 218 -38.93 2.40 -13.28
N VAL A 219 -37.75 1.80 -13.50
CA VAL A 219 -37.16 1.60 -14.82
C VAL A 219 -36.83 0.14 -15.01
N GLY A 220 -37.70 -0.56 -15.74
CA GLY A 220 -37.50 -1.99 -16.06
C GLY A 220 -37.57 -2.91 -14.83
N GLY A 221 -38.39 -2.58 -13.83
CA GLY A 221 -38.51 -3.34 -12.59
C GLY A 221 -37.47 -2.97 -11.52
N VAL A 222 -36.77 -1.85 -11.70
CA VAL A 222 -35.75 -1.33 -10.79
C VAL A 222 -36.16 0.05 -10.31
N GLN A 223 -36.21 0.24 -9.00
CA GLN A 223 -36.49 1.51 -8.36
C GLN A 223 -35.26 2.42 -8.42
N ARG A 224 -35.43 3.62 -8.98
CA ARG A 224 -34.35 4.60 -9.16
C ARG A 224 -34.74 5.92 -8.52
N ILE A 225 -33.78 6.59 -7.90
CA ILE A 225 -33.98 7.99 -7.50
C ILE A 225 -33.92 8.83 -8.77
N HIS A 226 -34.97 9.61 -9.00
CA HIS A 226 -35.05 10.56 -10.09
C HIS A 226 -34.46 11.90 -9.64
N LEU A 227 -35.07 12.56 -8.64
CA LEU A 227 -34.59 13.83 -8.11
C LEU A 227 -34.40 13.74 -6.59
N PRO A 228 -33.22 14.08 -6.04
CA PRO A 228 -33.05 14.08 -4.59
C PRO A 228 -33.83 15.24 -3.97
N ALA A 229 -34.32 15.06 -2.74
CA ALA A 229 -35.16 16.05 -2.05
C ALA A 229 -34.46 17.40 -1.85
N ALA A 230 -33.12 17.39 -1.74
CA ALA A 230 -32.30 18.61 -1.66
C ALA A 230 -32.38 19.46 -2.95
N LEU A 231 -32.58 18.82 -4.10
CA LEU A 231 -32.69 19.46 -5.41
C LEU A 231 -34.14 19.60 -5.89
N ALA A 232 -35.09 19.00 -5.18
CA ALA A 232 -36.50 19.27 -5.43
C ALA A 232 -36.77 20.74 -5.10
N PRO A 233 -37.49 21.49 -5.97
CA PRO A 233 -37.94 22.83 -5.61
C PRO A 233 -38.62 22.70 -4.24
N ARG A 234 -38.19 23.52 -3.26
CA ARG A 234 -38.71 23.49 -1.90
C ARG A 234 -40.21 23.74 -1.99
N PHE A 235 -41.01 22.67 -2.06
CA PHE A 235 -42.45 22.75 -1.96
C PHE A 235 -42.72 23.36 -0.59
N GLU A 236 -43.10 24.63 -0.60
CA GLU A 236 -43.41 25.38 0.60
C GLU A 236 -44.36 24.55 1.43
N ARG A 237 -44.00 24.36 2.70
CA ARG A 237 -44.84 23.74 3.72
C ARG A 237 -46.13 24.56 3.78
N VAL A 238 -47.17 24.13 3.08
CA VAL A 238 -48.54 24.52 3.43
C VAL A 238 -48.79 23.85 4.77
N LYS A 239 -48.66 24.63 5.84
CA LYS A 239 -49.11 24.22 7.17
C LYS A 239 -50.61 23.88 7.04
N ALA A 240 -50.94 22.63 7.35
CA ALA A 240 -52.32 22.25 7.66
C ALA A 240 -52.77 22.94 8.96
#